data_AF-S4NKM2-F1
#
_entry.id   AF-S4NKM2-F1
#
_cell.length_a   1.000
_cell.length_b   1.000
_cell.length_c   1.000
_cell.angle_alpha   90.00
_cell.angle_beta   90.00
_cell.angle_gamma   90.00
#
_symmetry.space_group_name_H-M   'P 1'
#
loop_
_entity.id
_entity.type
_entity.pdbx_description
1 polymer ?
#
loop_
_entity_poly.entity_id
_entity_poly.type
_entity_poly.pdbx_seq_one_letter_code
_entity_poly.pdbx_strand_id
1 'polypeptide(L)' 'RLITREGELLPFYQQELKVGADGEEDRLMFIWPMTIVHKINEKSPLYNLSASDMLRERFEIVVMLEGVIESTGMTTQARS' A
#
# COMPACT_ATOMS: atom_id res chain seq x y z
N ARG A 1 -3.52 10.27 -11.40
CA ARG A 1 -3.28 10.24 -12.87
C ARG A 1 -1.80 10.47 -13.09
N LEU A 2 -1.13 9.63 -13.87
CA LEU A 2 0.30 9.76 -14.16
C LEU A 2 0.49 10.04 -15.66
N ILE A 3 1.45 10.89 -16.01
CA ILE A 3 1.91 11.05 -17.40
C ILE A 3 3.31 10.45 -17.48
N THR A 4 3.54 9.53 -18.41
CA THR A 4 4.86 8.91 -18.61
C THR A 4 5.82 9.89 -19.29
N ARG A 5 7.10 9.55 -19.39
CA ARG A 5 8.11 10.41 -20.05
C ARG A 5 7.83 10.57 -21.54
N GLU A 6 7.14 9.60 -22.12
CA GLU A 6 6.71 9.53 -23.52
C GLU A 6 5.42 10.33 -23.78
N GLY A 7 4.82 10.90 -22.72
CA GLY A 7 3.58 11.68 -22.81
C GLY A 7 2.30 10.85 -22.73
N GLU A 8 2.39 9.56 -22.40
CA GLU A 8 1.21 8.71 -22.27
C GLU A 8 0.48 9.00 -20.96
N LEU A 9 -0.85 9.19 -21.04
CA LEU A 9 -1.70 9.38 -19.87
C LEU A 9 -2.15 8.02 -19.32
N LEU A 10 -1.77 7.72 -18.08
CA LEU A 10 -2.25 6.57 -17.32
C LEU A 10 -3.37 7.03 -16.36
N PRO A 11 -4.66 6.82 -16.72
CA PRO A 11 -5.78 7.28 -15.90
C PRO A 11 -5.86 6.56 -14.55
N PHE A 12 -5.52 5.26 -14.51
CA PHE A 12 -5.56 4.40 -13.33
C PHE A 12 -4.18 3.84 -13.02
N TYR A 13 -3.23 4.73 -12.74
CA TYR A 13 -1.90 4.31 -12.33
C TYR A 13 -1.94 3.76 -10.90
N GLN A 14 -1.49 2.51 -10.74
CA GLN A 14 -1.33 1.87 -9.44
C GLN A 14 0.15 1.55 -9.24
N GLN A 15 0.63 1.81 -8.03
CA GLN A 15 1.98 1.52 -7.63
C GLN A 15 1.94 0.85 -6.26
N GLU A 16 2.64 -0.27 -6.13
CA GLU A 16 2.73 -1.02 -4.88
C GLU A 16 3.51 -0.22 -3.82
N LEU A 17 2.97 -0.19 -2.61
CA LEU A 17 3.66 0.32 -1.43
C LEU A 17 4.24 -0.86 -0.65
N LYS A 18 5.56 -0.89 -0.50
CA LYS A 18 6.21 -1.90 0.34
C LYS A 18 5.80 -1.71 1.80
N VAL A 19 5.18 -2.72 2.39
CA VAL A 19 4.73 -2.69 3.77
C VAL A 19 5.31 -3.86 4.55
N GLY A 20 5.37 -3.73 5.87
CA GLY A 20 5.66 -4.85 6.75
C GLY A 20 5.19 -4.60 8.18
N ALA A 21 5.13 -5.66 8.98
CA ALA A 21 5.13 -5.53 10.44
C ALA A 21 6.55 -5.21 10.89
N ASP A 22 6.71 -4.13 11.65
CA ASP A 22 8.01 -3.65 12.16
C ASP A 22 9.11 -3.42 11.10
N GLY A 23 8.71 -3.28 9.82
CA GLY A 23 9.51 -2.69 8.75
C GLY A 23 10.11 -3.62 7.70
N GLU A 24 10.07 -4.95 7.87
CA GLU A 24 10.75 -5.87 6.91
C GLU A 24 9.98 -7.13 6.50
N GLU A 25 8.92 -7.56 7.21
CA GLU A 25 8.19 -8.78 6.86
C GLU A 25 6.74 -8.49 6.42
N ASP A 26 6.40 -8.91 5.19
CA ASP A 26 5.08 -8.82 4.57
C ASP A 26 4.16 -10.00 4.97
N ARG A 27 4.74 -11.02 5.60
CA ARG A 27 4.04 -12.17 6.17
C ARG A 27 3.76 -11.97 7.64
N LEU A 28 2.51 -12.12 8.01
CA LEU A 28 1.98 -11.72 9.30
C LEU A 28 1.39 -12.92 10.03
N MET A 29 1.76 -13.10 11.31
CA MET A 29 0.93 -13.90 12.23
C MET A 29 -0.13 -12.99 12.85
N PHE A 30 -1.31 -12.98 12.25
CA PHE A 30 -2.42 -12.10 12.62
C PHE A 30 -3.20 -12.60 13.86
N ILE A 31 -2.48 -12.78 14.99
CA ILE A 31 -3.06 -13.24 16.27
C ILE A 31 -3.62 -12.07 17.08
N TRP A 32 -2.99 -10.90 16.96
CA TRP A 32 -3.33 -9.67 17.68
C TRP A 32 -3.47 -8.50 16.70
N PRO A 33 -4.11 -7.38 17.09
CA PRO A 33 -4.08 -6.16 16.30
C PRO A 33 -2.63 -5.73 16.03
N MET A 34 -2.27 -5.57 14.76
CA MET A 34 -0.92 -5.17 14.33
C MET A 34 -0.96 -3.88 13.53
N THR A 35 0.09 -3.07 13.68
CA THR A 35 0.28 -1.88 12.86
C THR A 35 1.17 -2.23 11.68
N ILE A 36 0.66 -2.02 10.48
CA ILE A 36 1.39 -2.23 9.24
C ILE A 36 2.01 -0.91 8.81
N VAL A 37 3.31 -0.93 8.52
CA VAL A 37 4.08 0.29 8.24
C VAL A 37 4.63 0.27 6.83
N HIS A 38 4.37 1.33 6.09
CA HIS A 38 5.13 1.70 4.90
C HIS A 38 6.20 2.71 5.29
N LYS A 39 7.48 2.33 5.19
CA LYS A 39 8.58 3.28 5.42
C LYS A 39 8.78 4.14 4.17
N ILE A 40 8.54 5.45 4.31
CA ILE A 40 8.81 6.43 3.26
C ILE A 40 10.32 6.66 3.17
N ASN A 41 10.99 5.91 2.30
CA ASN A 41 12.40 6.07 1.94
C ASN A 41 12.55 6.66 0.53
N GLU A 42 13.77 6.82 0.02
CA GLU A 42 14.05 7.43 -1.29
C GLU A 42 13.43 6.69 -2.49
N LYS A 43 12.94 5.46 -2.28
CA LYS A 43 12.25 4.64 -3.29
C LYS A 43 10.72 4.71 -3.17
N SER A 44 10.18 5.34 -2.13
CA SER A 44 8.75 5.48 -1.93
C SER A 44 8.15 6.51 -2.90
N PRO A 45 6.97 6.26 -3.49
CA PRO A 45 6.26 7.26 -4.28
C PRO A 45 5.82 8.47 -3.45
N LEU A 46 5.81 8.35 -2.12
CA LEU A 46 5.43 9.42 -1.20
C LEU A 46 6.65 10.25 -0.74
N TYR A 47 7.87 9.92 -1.16
CA TYR A 47 9.11 10.49 -0.63
C TYR A 47 9.20 12.02 -0.76
N ASN A 48 8.71 12.56 -1.87
CA ASN A 48 8.79 14.01 -2.16
C ASN A 48 7.51 14.76 -1.78
N LEU A 49 6.55 14.12 -1.12
CA LEU A 49 5.30 14.79 -0.72
C LEU A 49 5.51 15.53 0.60
N SER A 50 5.25 16.83 0.59
CA SER A 50 5.15 17.62 1.83
C SER A 50 3.78 17.44 2.48
N ALA A 51 3.65 17.87 3.75
CA ALA A 51 2.36 17.88 4.43
C ALA A 51 1.30 18.74 3.70
N SER A 52 1.72 19.84 3.05
CA SER A 52 0.82 20.65 2.23
C SER A 52 0.39 19.96 0.94
N ASP A 53 1.28 19.16 0.34
CA ASP A 53 0.94 18.40 -0.88
C ASP A 53 -0.05 17.29 -0.54
N MET A 54 0.15 16.59 0.58
CA MET A 54 -0.76 15.55 1.08
C MET A 54 -2.22 16.02 1.22
N LEU A 55 -2.46 17.29 1.50
CA LEU A 55 -3.81 17.87 1.62
C LEU A 55 -4.44 18.28 0.28
N ARG A 56 -3.63 18.44 -0.77
CA ARG A 56 -4.05 18.96 -2.08
C ARG A 56 -4.07 17.88 -3.17
N GLU A 57 -3.14 16.96 -3.08
CA GLU A 57 -2.97 15.87 -4.03
C GLU A 57 -4.16 14.92 -4.02
N ARG A 58 -4.44 14.36 -5.20
CA ARG A 58 -5.54 13.41 -5.38
C ARG A 58 -5.00 12.03 -5.67
N PHE A 59 -4.87 11.23 -4.63
CA PHE A 59 -4.54 9.81 -4.70
C PHE A 59 -5.38 9.02 -3.69
N GLU A 60 -5.33 7.70 -3.82
CA GLU A 60 -5.98 6.75 -2.93
C GLU A 60 -4.94 5.70 -2.53
N ILE A 61 -4.96 5.31 -1.25
CA ILE A 61 -4.20 4.17 -0.76
C ILE A 61 -5.22 3.05 -0.56
N VAL A 62 -5.19 2.06 -1.44
CA VAL A 62 -6.00 0.85 -1.31
C VAL A 62 -5.23 -0.14 -0.46
N VAL A 63 -5.84 -0.64 0.61
CA VAL A 63 -5.23 -1.65 1.47
C VAL A 63 -5.93 -2.98 1.28
N MET A 64 -5.15 -4.06 1.23
CA MET A 64 -5.66 -5.42 1.07
C MET A 64 -4.98 -6.33 2.09
N LEU A 65 -5.77 -7.15 2.77
CA LEU A 65 -5.29 -8.22 3.64
C LEU A 65 -5.83 -9.54 3.10
N GLU A 66 -4.92 -10.40 2.67
CA GLU A 66 -5.22 -11.75 2.21
C GLU A 66 -4.75 -12.79 3.23
N GLY A 67 -5.55 -13.82 3.45
CA GLY A 67 -5.19 -14.90 4.36
C GLY A 67 -6.03 -16.15 4.13
N VAL A 68 -5.61 -17.25 4.74
CA VAL A 68 -6.35 -18.53 4.73
C VAL A 68 -6.99 -18.72 6.09
N ILE A 69 -8.29 -19.00 6.10
CA ILE A 69 -9.03 -19.34 7.33
C ILE A 69 -8.68 -20.78 7.70
N GLU A 70 -7.94 -20.97 8.79
CA GLU A 70 -7.41 -22.28 9.22
C GLU A 70 -8.51 -23.36 9.30
N SER A 71 -9.67 -23.04 9.85
CA SER A 71 -10.76 -24.00 10.07
C SER A 71 -11.46 -24.46 8.79
N THR A 72 -11.36 -23.71 7.69
CA THR A 72 -12.10 -23.99 6.45
C THR A 72 -11.19 -24.19 5.24
N GLY A 73 -9.91 -23.80 5.34
CA GLY A 73 -8.98 -23.78 4.22
C GLY A 73 -9.31 -22.76 3.13
N MET A 74 -10.33 -21.91 3.33
CA MET A 74 -10.74 -20.92 2.34
C MET A 74 -9.83 -19.69 2.40
N THR A 75 -9.49 -19.15 1.23
CA THR A 75 -8.86 -17.84 1.10
C THR A 75 -9.89 -16.74 1.31
N THR A 76 -9.52 -15.72 2.09
CA THR A 76 -10.32 -14.53 2.31
C THR A 76 -9.50 -13.28 2.02
N GLN A 77 -10.18 -12.23 1.57
CA GLN A 77 -9.56 -10.93 1.30
C GLN A 77 -10.42 -9.83 1.93
N ALA A 78 -9.82 -9.02 2.80
CA ALA A 78 -10.39 -7.77 3.27
C ALA A 78 -9.79 -6.60 2.47
N ARG A 79 -10.60 -5.61 2.11
CA ARG A 79 -10.20 -4.41 1.36
C ARG A 79 -10.76 -3.15 2.00
N SER A 80 -9.99 -2.07 2.00
CA SER A 80 -10.40 -0.72 2.43
C SER A 80 -9.69 0.37 1.64
#